data_AF-A0AAW9I5L2-F1
#
_entry.id   AF-A0AAW9I5L2-F1
#
_cell.length_a   1.000
_cell.length_b   1.000
_cell.length_c   1.000
_cell.angle_alpha   90.00
_cell.angle_beta   90.00
_cell.angle_gamma   90.00
#
_symmetry.space_group_name_H-M   'P 1'
#
loop_
_entity.id
_entity.type
_entity.pdbx_description
1 polymer ?
#
loop_
_entity_poly.entity_id
_entity_poly.type
_entity_poly.pdbx_seq_one_letter_code
_entity_poly.pdbx_strand_id
1 'polypeptide(L)' 'VYIGESNVNVVVNKQDLSKSEAARIFDLVAEQAGVSYDQIKLMNSYSQK' A
#
# COMPACT_ATOMS: atom_id res chain seq x y z
N VAL A 1 -0.48 6.30 7.58
CA VAL A 1 -0.47 6.36 6.11
C VAL A 1 -0.10 7.78 5.73
N TYR A 2 0.91 7.96 4.88
CA TYR A 2 1.32 9.28 4.40
C TYR A 2 0.84 9.40 2.95
N ILE A 3 -0.13 10.28 2.70
CA ILE A 3 -0.72 10.50 1.38
C ILE A 3 -0.13 11.82 0.87
N GLY A 4 0.81 11.74 -0.08
CA GLY A 4 1.35 12.93 -0.77
C GLY A 4 0.57 13.17 -2.06
N GLU A 5 0.44 14.42 -2.48
CA GLU A 5 -0.50 14.95 -3.50
C GLU A 5 -0.44 14.34 -4.92
N SER A 6 0.38 13.31 -5.16
CA SER A 6 0.35 12.55 -6.43
C SER A 6 0.71 11.07 -6.30
N ASN A 7 1.20 10.62 -5.14
CA ASN A 7 1.62 9.23 -4.91
C ASN A 7 1.29 8.81 -3.47
N VAL A 8 0.63 7.67 -3.32
CA VAL A 8 0.23 7.12 -2.02
C VAL A 8 1.25 6.07 -1.58
N ASN A 9 1.97 6.37 -0.49
CA ASN A 9 2.92 5.43 0.10
C ASN A 9 2.26 4.69 1.26
N VAL A 10 2.11 3.37 1.09
CA VAL A 10 1.50 2.49 2.07
C VAL A 10 2.60 1.65 2.69
N VAL A 11 2.88 1.86 3.97
CA VAL A 11 3.86 1.08 4.72
C VAL A 11 3.13 0.07 5.58
N VAL A 12 3.44 -1.21 5.39
CA VAL A 12 2.88 -2.32 6.15
C VAL A 12 3.97 -2.95 7.00
N ASN A 13 3.63 -3.25 8.25
CA ASN A 13 4.52 -3.92 9.19
C ASN A 13 4.03 -5.36 9.42
N LYS A 14 4.18 -6.21 8.41
CA LYS A 14 3.80 -7.64 8.46
C LYS A 14 4.89 -8.50 7.85
N GLN A 15 5.36 -9.52 8.59
CA GLN A 15 6.46 -10.38 8.18
C GLN A 15 6.17 -11.11 6.86
N ASP A 16 5.02 -11.77 6.77
CA ASP A 16 4.60 -12.52 5.59
C ASP A 16 3.34 -11.89 4.99
N LEU A 17 3.51 -10.80 4.26
CA LEU A 17 2.42 -10.17 3.53
C LEU A 17 2.12 -10.99 2.27
N SER A 18 0.99 -11.69 2.25
CA SER A 18 0.58 -12.47 1.08
C SER A 18 0.11 -11.57 -0.06
N LYS A 19 0.14 -12.09 -1.29
CA LYS A 19 -0.38 -11.37 -2.48
C LYS A 19 -1.85 -10.98 -2.35
N SER A 20 -2.68 -11.86 -1.75
CA SER A 20 -4.11 -11.59 -1.53
C SER A 20 -4.34 -10.49 -0.51
N GLU A 21 -3.51 -10.40 0.53
CA GLU A 21 -3.56 -9.30 1.50
C GLU A 21 -3.08 -7.99 0.88
N ALA A 22 -2.00 -8.03 0.11
CA ALA A 22 -1.53 -6.87 -0.65
C ALA A 22 -2.63 -6.35 -1.58
N ALA A 23 -3.31 -7.22 -2.34
CA ALA A 23 -4.41 -6.84 -3.22
C ALA A 23 -5.53 -6.11 -2.45
N ARG A 24 -5.95 -6.63 -1.29
CA ARG A 24 -6.95 -5.96 -0.44
C ARG A 24 -6.51 -4.58 0.04
N ILE A 25 -5.21 -4.40 0.33
CA ILE A 25 -4.67 -3.10 0.72
C ILE A 25 -4.72 -2.13 -0.45
N PHE A 26 -4.37 -2.58 -1.66
CA PHE A 26 -4.51 -1.77 -2.88
C PHE A 26 -5.96 -1.37 -3.12
N ASP A 27 -6.90 -2.31 -3.04
CA ASP A 27 -8.34 -2.05 -3.22
C ASP A 27 -8.83 -0.98 -2.23
N LEU A 28 -8.52 -1.17 -0.93
CA LEU A 28 -8.89 -0.22 0.12
C LEU A 28 -8.30 1.17 -0.11
N VAL A 29 -7.04 1.26 -0.52
CA VAL A 29 -6.36 2.54 -0.70
C VAL A 29 -6.87 3.24 -1.95
N ALA A 30 -7.11 2.51 -3.05
CA ALA A 30 -7.69 3.06 -4.27
C ALA A 30 -9.09 3.63 -4.02
N GLU A 31 -9.94 2.89 -3.29
CA GLU A 31 -11.30 3.31 -2.96
C GLU A 31 -11.30 4.53 -2.01
N GLN A 32 -10.50 4.49 -0.94
CA GLN A 32 -10.53 5.51 0.11
C GLN A 32 -9.81 6.81 -0.27
N ALA A 33 -8.72 6.71 -1.04
CA ALA A 33 -7.97 7.88 -1.49
C ALA A 33 -8.42 8.38 -2.88
N GLY A 34 -9.30 7.65 -3.57
CA GLY A 34 -9.76 8.01 -4.92
C GLY A 34 -8.62 8.02 -5.95
N VAL A 35 -7.63 7.13 -5.78
CA VAL A 35 -6.43 7.05 -6.64
C VAL A 35 -6.41 5.76 -7.43
N SER A 36 -5.76 5.79 -8.59
CA SER A 36 -5.53 4.60 -9.39
C SER A 36 -4.41 3.72 -8.79
N TYR A 37 -4.39 2.44 -9.16
CA TYR A 37 -3.46 1.46 -8.58
C TYR A 37 -1.99 1.78 -8.90
N ASP A 38 -1.73 2.41 -10.04
CA ASP A 38 -0.40 2.88 -10.45
C ASP A 38 0.15 3.98 -9.54
N GLN A 39 -0.71 4.66 -8.78
CA GLN A 39 -0.32 5.69 -7.81
C GLN A 39 -0.05 5.13 -6.41
N ILE A 40 -0.23 3.82 -6.20
CA ILE A 40 -0.09 3.17 -4.89
C ILE A 40 1.23 2.41 -4.84
N LYS A 41 2.10 2.80 -3.90
CA LYS A 41 3.33 2.08 -3.60
C LYS A 41 3.24 1.40 -2.25
N LEU A 42 3.19 0.08 -2.26
CA LEU A 42 3.16 -0.75 -1.07
C LEU A 42 4.59 -1.14 -0.65
N MET A 43 4.98 -0.78 0.56
CA MET A 43 6.29 -1.08 1.14
C MET A 43 6.10 -1.97 2.37
N ASN A 44 6.82 -3.08 2.43
CA ASN A 44 6.87 -3.92 3.63
C ASN A 44 8.11 -3.56 4.46
N SER A 45 7.91 -3.06 5.68
CA SER A 45 9.02 -2.68 6.57
C SER A 45 9.81 -3.87 7.12
N TYR A 46 9.27 -5.09 7.05
CA TYR A 46 10.02 -6.32 7.39
C TYR A 46 11.04 -6.71 6.32
N SER A 47 10.81 -6.37 5.05
CA SER A 47 11.75 -6.65 3.95
C SER A 47 12.93 -5.66 3.89
N GLN A 48 13.04 -4.74 4.86
CA GLN A 48 14.08 -3.71 4.94
C GLN A 48 15.08 -3.96 6.08
N LYS A 49 14.99 -5.12 6.75
CA LYS A 49 15.94 -5.56 7.79
C LYS A 49 16.81 -6.71 7.31
#